data_AF-A0A0A8E5Q4-F1
#
_entry.id   AF-A0A0A8E5Q4-F1
#
_cell.length_a   1.000
_cell.length_b   1.000
_cell.length_c   1.000
_cell.angle_alpha   90.00
_cell.angle_beta   90.00
_cell.angle_gamma   90.00
#
_symmetry.space_group_name_H-M   'P 1'
#
loop_
_entity.id
_entity.type
_entity.pdbx_description
1 polymer ?
#
loop_
_entity_poly.entity_id
_entity_poly.type
_entity_poly.pdbx_seq_one_letter_code
_entity_poly.pdbx_strand_id
1 'polypeptide(L)'
;MTIDYVTIKPKKIIGFTAIILGISFIVGYILAANYGSSNLCNPFISGCEDITGSGRHYQYTMYLLNACLIPAAPVIILMVIFLKDRLIELSDGKETKKAQFIMYLGCIASVSLIFSTALIDYSDNGRAMLMKTHALFSGVFFVLIFICQSCYTLIERKYAKSIIYKKILNLRLATVFLVIGFGLIKILIVKPLFLMGIISFKFKVAEWWVVYSFLVWMWSFSLKES
;
A
#
# COMPACT_ATOMS: atom_id res chain seq x y z
N MET A 1 16.42 4.79 -38.65
CA MET A 1 16.73 5.17 -37.26
C MET A 1 15.76 4.42 -36.36
N THR A 2 16.07 3.18 -36.04
CA THR A 2 15.33 2.37 -35.06
C THR A 2 15.63 2.94 -33.69
N ILE A 3 14.66 3.62 -33.10
CA ILE A 3 14.72 3.99 -31.69
C ILE A 3 14.72 2.66 -30.94
N ASP A 4 15.85 2.28 -30.36
CA ASP A 4 15.95 1.19 -29.42
C ASP A 4 15.01 1.51 -28.26
N TYR A 5 13.80 0.96 -28.31
CA TYR A 5 12.88 1.01 -27.20
C TYR A 5 13.60 0.37 -26.02
N VAL A 6 14.02 1.21 -25.07
CA VAL A 6 14.41 0.78 -23.73
C VAL A 6 13.30 -0.18 -23.30
N THR A 7 13.61 -1.47 -23.28
CA THR A 7 12.64 -2.52 -22.98
C THR A 7 12.35 -2.37 -21.49
N ILE A 8 11.38 -1.52 -21.18
CA ILE A 8 10.96 -1.24 -19.81
C ILE A 8 10.57 -2.58 -19.21
N LYS A 9 11.32 -3.03 -18.21
CA LYS A 9 11.01 -4.27 -17.47
C LYS A 9 10.04 -3.91 -16.35
N PRO A 10 8.70 -4.08 -16.52
CA PRO A 10 7.70 -3.60 -15.56
C PRO A 10 7.95 -4.15 -14.15
N LYS A 11 8.36 -5.42 -14.04
CA LYS A 11 8.73 -6.07 -12.78
C LYS A 11 9.78 -5.29 -11.97
N LYS A 12 10.78 -4.70 -12.65
CA LYS A 12 11.85 -3.93 -11.98
C LYS A 12 11.34 -2.57 -11.51
N ILE A 13 10.52 -1.89 -12.32
CA ILE A 13 9.93 -0.60 -11.95
C ILE A 13 9.03 -0.77 -10.71
N ILE A 14 8.20 -1.80 -10.69
CA ILE A 14 7.30 -2.10 -9.57
C ILE A 14 8.11 -2.34 -8.29
N GLY A 15 9.15 -3.18 -8.35
CA GLY A 15 10.00 -3.46 -7.20
C GLY A 15 10.78 -2.24 -6.71
N PHE A 16 11.33 -1.45 -7.62
CA PHE A 16 12.06 -0.23 -7.28
C PHE A 16 11.15 0.82 -6.64
N THR A 17 9.94 0.97 -7.17
CA THR A 17 8.92 1.89 -6.62
C THR A 17 8.54 1.48 -5.20
N ALA A 18 8.34 0.18 -4.94
CA ALA A 18 8.04 -0.31 -3.60
C ALA A 18 9.15 0.01 -2.58
N ILE A 19 10.40 -0.13 -2.99
CA ILE A 19 11.57 0.19 -2.15
C ILE A 19 11.64 1.70 -1.90
N ILE A 20 11.53 2.52 -2.94
CA ILE A 20 11.55 3.99 -2.81
C ILE A 20 10.45 4.45 -1.86
N LEU A 21 9.23 3.93 -2.00
CA LEU A 21 8.12 4.30 -1.13
C LEU A 21 8.40 3.93 0.33
N GLY A 22 8.88 2.71 0.58
CA GLY A 22 9.26 2.28 1.93
C GLY A 22 10.28 3.23 2.56
N ILE A 23 11.37 3.51 1.84
CA ILE A 23 12.41 4.44 2.30
C ILE A 23 11.81 5.83 2.54
N SER A 24 10.96 6.32 1.63
CA SER A 24 10.36 7.65 1.73
C SER A 24 9.49 7.81 2.97
N PHE A 25 8.72 6.78 3.36
CA PHE A 25 7.94 6.80 4.60
C PHE A 25 8.81 6.83 5.86
N ILE A 26 9.93 6.10 5.86
CA ILE A 26 10.88 6.13 6.99
C ILE A 26 11.57 7.48 7.08
N VAL A 27 11.99 8.04 5.96
CA VAL A 27 12.59 9.38 5.90
C VAL A 27 11.58 10.41 6.39
N GLY A 28 10.33 10.35 5.94
CA GLY A 28 9.24 11.22 6.41
C GLY A 28 9.03 11.11 7.93
N TYR A 29 9.05 9.90 8.48
CA TYR A 29 8.96 9.68 9.93
C TYR A 29 10.15 10.26 10.71
N ILE A 30 11.39 10.00 10.27
CA ILE A 30 12.60 10.54 10.91
C ILE A 30 12.59 12.07 10.89
N LEU A 31 12.21 12.64 9.74
CA LEU A 31 12.05 14.07 9.57
C LEU A 31 10.95 14.66 10.47
N ALA A 32 9.83 13.96 10.67
CA ALA A 32 8.80 14.39 11.61
C ALA A 32 9.31 14.38 13.06
N ALA A 33 10.01 13.31 13.46
CA ALA A 33 10.56 13.17 14.81
C ALA A 33 11.63 14.23 15.11
N ASN A 34 12.53 14.51 14.15
CA ASN A 34 13.62 15.49 14.33
C ASN A 34 13.12 16.93 14.54
N TYR A 35 11.95 17.26 14.00
CA TYR A 35 11.35 18.58 14.20
C TYR A 35 10.35 18.58 15.36
N GLY A 36 10.26 17.50 16.14
CA GLY A 36 9.50 17.48 17.40
C GLY A 36 8.01 17.22 17.24
N SER A 37 7.53 16.78 16.08
CA SER A 37 6.11 16.39 15.93
C SER A 37 5.78 15.00 16.46
N SER A 38 6.79 14.16 16.69
CA SER A 38 6.62 12.83 17.25
C SER A 38 7.82 12.42 18.10
N ASN A 39 7.58 11.54 19.07
CA ASN A 39 8.67 10.93 19.83
C ASN A 39 9.44 9.94 18.95
N LEU A 40 10.77 9.99 19.01
CA LEU A 40 11.62 9.01 18.35
C LEU A 40 11.38 7.63 18.98
N CYS A 41 10.78 6.72 18.23
CA CYS A 41 10.46 5.37 18.66
C CYS A 41 10.47 4.42 17.44
N ASN A 42 10.33 3.12 17.66
CA ASN A 42 10.06 2.21 16.54
C ASN A 42 8.57 2.25 16.18
N PRO A 43 8.18 2.81 15.01
CA PRO A 43 6.77 2.96 14.66
C PRO A 43 6.05 1.62 14.42
N PHE A 44 6.79 0.56 14.07
CA PHE A 44 6.25 -0.79 13.85
C PHE A 44 5.89 -1.53 15.14
N ILE A 45 6.38 -1.06 16.29
CA ILE A 45 6.21 -1.72 17.59
C ILE A 45 5.45 -0.80 18.54
N SER A 46 5.96 0.41 18.74
CA SER A 46 5.47 1.33 19.77
C SER A 46 4.42 2.31 19.23
N GLY A 47 4.31 2.47 17.90
CA GLY A 47 3.25 3.28 17.29
C GLY A 47 3.26 4.76 17.69
N CYS A 48 4.45 5.36 17.88
CA CYS A 48 4.56 6.78 18.22
C CYS A 48 3.86 7.68 17.20
N GLU A 49 4.02 7.39 15.92
CA GLU A 49 3.39 8.14 14.83
C GLU A 49 2.92 7.19 13.72
N ASP A 50 1.82 7.55 13.04
CA ASP A 50 1.40 6.86 11.81
C ASP A 50 2.02 7.54 10.57
N ILE A 51 1.88 6.93 9.39
CA ILE A 51 2.53 7.43 8.17
C ILE A 51 1.92 8.77 7.77
N THR A 52 0.59 8.86 7.82
CA THR A 52 -0.17 10.09 7.50
C THR A 52 0.19 11.23 8.46
N GLY A 53 0.31 10.95 9.75
CA GLY A 53 0.71 11.88 10.80
C GLY A 53 2.14 12.37 10.60
N SER A 54 3.07 11.47 10.27
CA SER A 54 4.45 11.84 9.94
C SER A 54 4.52 12.83 8.76
N GLY A 55 3.60 12.69 7.80
CA GLY A 55 3.49 13.59 6.65
C GLY A 55 2.71 14.87 6.89
N ARG A 56 1.94 15.05 7.98
CA ARG A 56 1.07 16.24 8.12
C ARG A 56 1.65 17.33 9.01
N HIS A 57 2.59 17.01 9.88
CA HIS A 57 3.01 17.91 10.95
C HIS A 57 3.98 19.01 10.51
N TYR A 58 4.55 18.93 9.31
CA TYR A 58 5.44 19.92 8.72
C TYR A 58 5.20 20.06 7.22
N GLN A 59 5.28 21.29 6.69
CA GLN A 59 5.03 21.54 5.25
C GLN A 59 5.94 20.69 4.36
N TYR A 60 7.23 20.57 4.70
CA TYR A 60 8.18 19.78 3.91
C TYR A 60 7.93 18.27 4.01
N THR A 61 7.47 17.73 5.16
CA THR A 61 7.10 16.31 5.25
C THR A 61 5.81 16.02 4.47
N MET A 62 4.89 16.99 4.40
CA MET A 62 3.70 16.91 3.56
C MET A 62 4.04 16.91 2.08
N TYR A 63 4.91 17.83 1.65
CA TYR A 63 5.37 17.85 0.26
C TYR A 63 6.10 16.57 -0.11
N LEU A 64 6.94 16.03 0.78
CA LEU A 64 7.58 14.73 0.58
C LEU A 64 6.55 13.62 0.41
N LEU A 65 5.57 13.51 1.32
CA LEU A 65 4.55 12.48 1.27
C LEU A 65 3.73 12.57 -0.02
N ASN A 66 3.33 13.77 -0.43
CA ASN A 66 2.58 14.01 -1.66
C ASN A 66 3.42 13.71 -2.91
N ALA A 67 4.68 14.12 -2.92
CA ALA A 67 5.62 13.87 -4.01
C ALA A 67 5.95 12.37 -4.17
N CYS A 68 5.79 11.57 -3.14
CA CYS A 68 5.97 10.13 -3.20
C CYS A 68 4.68 9.39 -3.60
N LEU A 69 3.55 9.72 -2.96
CA LEU A 69 2.30 8.98 -3.12
C LEU A 69 1.56 9.32 -4.41
N ILE A 70 1.53 10.58 -4.86
CA ILE A 70 0.83 10.96 -6.09
C ILE A 70 1.49 10.29 -7.31
N PRO A 71 2.84 10.30 -7.48
CA PRO A 71 3.49 9.57 -8.57
C PRO A 71 3.47 8.05 -8.41
N ALA A 72 3.27 7.53 -7.20
CA ALA A 72 3.10 6.09 -7.01
C ALA A 72 1.79 5.55 -7.58
N ALA A 73 0.70 6.32 -7.54
CA ALA A 73 -0.59 5.92 -8.07
C ALA A 73 -0.55 5.45 -9.54
N PRO A 74 0.03 6.20 -10.52
CA PRO A 74 0.15 5.72 -11.88
C PRO A 74 1.06 4.48 -12.01
N VAL A 75 2.06 4.32 -11.15
CA VAL A 75 2.88 3.09 -11.13
C VAL A 75 2.05 1.90 -10.65
N ILE A 76 1.18 2.08 -9.67
CA ILE A 76 0.23 1.04 -9.23
C ILE A 76 -0.75 0.70 -10.36
N ILE A 77 -1.21 1.68 -11.15
CA ILE A 77 -2.03 1.42 -12.35
C ILE A 77 -1.25 0.53 -13.35
N LEU A 78 -0.01 0.90 -13.67
CA LEU A 78 0.85 0.10 -14.55
C LEU A 78 1.07 -1.32 -14.00
N MET A 79 1.23 -1.43 -12.68
CA MET A 79 1.33 -2.71 -12.00
C MET A 79 0.08 -3.56 -12.22
N VAL A 80 -1.12 -3.04 -12.01
CA VAL A 80 -2.34 -3.87 -12.14
C VAL A 80 -2.67 -4.23 -13.58
N ILE A 81 -2.26 -3.41 -14.56
CA ILE A 81 -2.29 -3.77 -15.98
C ILE A 81 -1.36 -4.96 -16.24
N PHE A 82 -0.11 -4.89 -15.76
CA PHE A 82 0.85 -5.98 -15.86
C PHE A 82 0.34 -7.27 -15.18
N LEU A 83 -0.27 -7.15 -13.99
CA LEU A 83 -0.85 -8.29 -13.29
C LEU A 83 -2.01 -8.92 -14.07
N LYS A 84 -2.85 -8.12 -14.73
CA LYS A 84 -3.93 -8.60 -15.58
C LYS A 84 -3.40 -9.42 -16.75
N ASP A 85 -2.44 -8.89 -17.51
CA ASP A 85 -1.86 -9.61 -18.66
C ASP A 85 -1.18 -10.92 -18.22
N ARG A 86 -0.42 -10.86 -17.12
CA ARG A 86 0.22 -12.03 -16.52
C ARG A 86 -0.78 -13.10 -16.07
N LEU A 87 -1.90 -12.71 -15.46
CA LEU A 87 -2.90 -13.67 -14.98
C LEU A 87 -3.62 -14.36 -16.15
N ILE A 88 -3.87 -13.62 -17.23
CA ILE A 88 -4.43 -14.16 -18.47
C ILE A 88 -3.46 -15.19 -19.06
N GLU A 89 -2.18 -14.85 -19.16
CA GLU A 89 -1.13 -15.76 -19.65
C GLU A 89 -1.02 -17.03 -18.79
N LEU A 90 -0.91 -16.89 -17.47
CA LEU A 90 -0.77 -18.02 -16.54
C LEU A 90 -1.96 -18.99 -16.55
N SER A 91 -3.14 -18.48 -16.90
CA SER A 91 -4.39 -19.25 -16.88
C SER A 91 -4.81 -19.76 -18.26
N ASP A 92 -4.01 -19.55 -19.30
CA ASP A 92 -4.36 -19.81 -20.71
C ASP A 92 -5.72 -19.15 -21.08
N GLY A 93 -5.92 -17.91 -20.61
CA GLY A 93 -7.13 -17.12 -20.84
C GLY A 93 -8.35 -17.48 -19.97
N LYS A 94 -8.30 -18.55 -19.17
CA LYS A 94 -9.44 -19.02 -18.35
C LYS A 94 -9.92 -17.99 -17.32
N GLU A 95 -9.01 -17.15 -16.83
CA GLU A 95 -9.31 -16.17 -15.77
C GLU A 95 -9.45 -14.73 -16.28
N THR A 96 -9.69 -14.53 -17.58
CA THR A 96 -9.77 -13.20 -18.23
C THR A 96 -10.72 -12.22 -17.52
N LYS A 97 -11.94 -12.65 -17.18
CA LYS A 97 -12.92 -11.79 -16.49
C LYS A 97 -12.43 -11.38 -15.11
N LYS A 98 -11.81 -12.30 -14.34
CA LYS A 98 -11.27 -11.99 -13.01
C LYS A 98 -10.04 -11.09 -13.10
N ALA A 99 -9.19 -11.29 -14.10
CA ALA A 99 -8.04 -10.43 -14.37
C ALA A 99 -8.48 -8.99 -14.66
N GLN A 100 -9.50 -8.80 -15.52
CA GLN A 100 -10.07 -7.48 -15.80
C GLN A 100 -10.68 -6.84 -14.56
N PHE A 101 -11.43 -7.61 -13.76
CA PHE A 101 -11.99 -7.12 -12.50
C PHE A 101 -10.89 -6.63 -11.54
N ILE A 102 -9.82 -7.40 -11.35
CA ILE A 102 -8.66 -7.02 -10.53
C ILE A 102 -8.04 -5.71 -11.04
N MET A 103 -7.85 -5.57 -12.36
CA MET A 103 -7.35 -4.33 -12.95
C MET A 103 -8.24 -3.13 -12.64
N TYR A 104 -9.57 -3.26 -12.82
CA TYR A 104 -10.51 -2.18 -12.53
C TYR A 104 -10.47 -1.77 -11.06
N LEU A 105 -10.45 -2.72 -10.13
CA LEU A 105 -10.31 -2.41 -8.71
C LEU A 105 -9.02 -1.64 -8.43
N GLY A 106 -7.89 -2.07 -9.01
CA GLY A 106 -6.60 -1.41 -8.86
C GLY A 106 -6.57 0.01 -9.41
N CYS A 107 -7.21 0.26 -10.56
CA CYS A 107 -7.34 1.58 -11.14
C CYS A 107 -8.16 2.51 -10.25
N ILE A 108 -9.33 2.06 -9.78
CA ILE A 108 -10.20 2.84 -8.87
C ILE A 108 -9.46 3.12 -7.55
N ALA A 109 -8.77 2.12 -7.00
CA ALA A 109 -7.94 2.30 -5.81
C ALA A 109 -6.89 3.40 -6.03
N SER A 110 -6.18 3.35 -7.16
CA SER A 110 -5.12 4.32 -7.47
C SER A 110 -5.66 5.75 -7.61
N VAL A 111 -6.82 5.93 -8.24
CA VAL A 111 -7.50 7.23 -8.28
C VAL A 111 -7.88 7.70 -6.87
N SER A 112 -8.40 6.80 -6.04
CA SER A 112 -8.69 7.08 -4.63
C SER A 112 -7.44 7.51 -3.85
N LEU A 113 -6.28 6.90 -4.12
CA LEU A 113 -5.01 7.30 -3.51
C LEU A 113 -4.61 8.73 -3.87
N ILE A 114 -4.80 9.14 -5.13
CA ILE A 114 -4.51 10.51 -5.59
C ILE A 114 -5.40 11.51 -4.81
N PHE A 115 -6.71 11.28 -4.78
CA PHE A 115 -7.64 12.13 -4.05
C PHE A 115 -7.32 12.17 -2.55
N SER A 116 -7.09 11.01 -1.94
CA SER A 116 -6.69 10.92 -0.54
C SER A 116 -5.45 11.78 -0.26
N THR A 117 -4.40 11.61 -1.05
CA THR A 117 -3.12 12.29 -0.85
C THR A 117 -3.24 13.80 -1.07
N ALA A 118 -3.97 14.23 -2.09
CA ALA A 118 -4.18 15.65 -2.39
C ALA A 118 -4.95 16.41 -1.29
N LEU A 119 -5.68 15.68 -0.44
CA LEU A 119 -6.47 16.24 0.65
C LEU A 119 -5.73 16.26 2.00
N ILE A 120 -4.47 15.80 2.04
CA ILE A 120 -3.62 15.94 3.23
C ILE A 120 -3.31 17.43 3.41
N ASP A 121 -3.64 17.96 4.59
CA ASP A 121 -3.43 19.36 4.94
C ASP A 121 -2.52 19.49 6.16
N TYR A 122 -1.71 20.55 6.18
CA TYR A 122 -0.70 20.86 7.20
C TYR A 122 -1.29 21.58 8.44
N SER A 123 -2.57 21.95 8.42
CA SER A 123 -3.15 22.84 9.43
C SER A 123 -3.91 22.12 10.56
N ASP A 124 -3.53 22.39 11.82
CA ASP A 124 -4.34 22.08 13.01
C ASP A 124 -5.60 22.98 13.13
N ASN A 125 -5.71 24.03 12.30
CA ASN A 125 -6.75 25.06 12.39
C ASN A 125 -7.93 24.82 11.42
N GLY A 126 -8.70 23.76 11.66
CA GLY A 126 -10.14 23.78 11.31
C GLY A 126 -10.58 23.15 9.99
N ARG A 127 -9.72 22.51 9.20
CA ARG A 127 -10.16 21.73 8.01
C ARG A 127 -10.40 20.25 8.30
N ALA A 128 -11.07 19.97 9.42
CA ALA A 128 -11.46 18.61 9.82
C ALA A 128 -12.21 17.86 8.71
N MET A 129 -12.94 18.57 7.85
CA MET A 129 -13.62 17.99 6.69
C MET A 129 -12.64 17.41 5.66
N LEU A 130 -11.54 18.10 5.33
CA LEU A 130 -10.54 17.58 4.39
C LEU A 130 -9.90 16.30 4.91
N MET A 131 -9.53 16.27 6.19
CA MET A 131 -8.94 15.07 6.81
C MET A 131 -9.92 13.90 6.92
N LYS A 132 -11.22 14.17 7.13
CA LYS A 132 -12.26 13.14 7.04
C LYS A 132 -12.39 12.58 5.62
N THR A 133 -12.35 13.45 4.62
CA THR A 133 -12.41 13.05 3.21
C THR A 133 -11.14 12.30 2.79
N HIS A 134 -9.96 12.73 3.22
CA HIS A 134 -8.70 11.98 3.11
C HIS A 134 -8.87 10.56 3.68
N ALA A 135 -9.32 10.44 4.93
CA ALA A 135 -9.49 9.14 5.58
C ALA A 135 -10.48 8.23 4.83
N LEU A 136 -11.54 8.80 4.24
CA LEU A 136 -12.50 8.07 3.40
C LEU A 136 -11.82 7.52 2.13
N PHE A 137 -11.16 8.37 1.34
CA PHE A 137 -10.49 7.94 0.11
C PHE A 137 -9.29 7.01 0.39
N SER A 138 -8.56 7.25 1.48
CA SER A 138 -7.50 6.35 1.96
C SER A 138 -8.09 4.97 2.29
N GLY A 139 -9.22 4.93 3.01
CA GLY A 139 -9.93 3.70 3.32
C GLY A 139 -10.38 2.94 2.06
N VAL A 140 -10.95 3.65 1.08
CA VAL A 140 -11.33 3.06 -0.21
C VAL A 140 -10.10 2.49 -0.93
N PHE A 141 -8.98 3.21 -0.99
CA PHE A 141 -7.73 2.70 -1.55
C PHE A 141 -7.29 1.39 -0.88
N PHE A 142 -7.18 1.38 0.45
CA PHE A 142 -6.70 0.21 1.19
C PHE A 142 -7.63 -1.00 1.05
N VAL A 143 -8.96 -0.80 1.04
CA VAL A 143 -9.92 -1.89 0.86
C VAL A 143 -9.83 -2.46 -0.55
N LEU A 144 -9.85 -1.62 -1.58
CA LEU A 144 -9.83 -2.08 -2.97
C LEU A 144 -8.49 -2.74 -3.32
N ILE A 145 -7.37 -2.17 -2.86
CA ILE A 145 -6.06 -2.77 -3.09
C ILE A 145 -5.93 -4.10 -2.35
N PHE A 146 -6.48 -4.21 -1.15
CA PHE A 146 -6.51 -5.48 -0.41
C PHE A 146 -7.31 -6.57 -1.14
N ILE A 147 -8.48 -6.23 -1.67
CA ILE A 147 -9.28 -7.15 -2.50
C ILE A 147 -8.47 -7.56 -3.74
N CYS A 148 -7.84 -6.61 -4.42
CA CYS A 148 -6.96 -6.85 -5.56
C CYS A 148 -5.82 -7.83 -5.20
N GLN A 149 -5.09 -7.58 -4.11
CA GLN A 149 -4.01 -8.44 -3.62
C GLN A 149 -4.49 -9.87 -3.32
N SER A 150 -5.61 -9.98 -2.62
CA SER A 150 -6.17 -11.26 -2.20
C SER A 150 -6.64 -12.07 -3.41
N CYS A 151 -7.46 -11.46 -4.28
CA CYS A 151 -7.96 -12.11 -5.49
C CYS A 151 -6.82 -12.55 -6.40
N TYR A 152 -5.86 -11.66 -6.68
CA TYR A 152 -4.72 -11.98 -7.55
C TYR A 152 -3.91 -13.15 -6.98
N THR A 153 -3.51 -13.07 -5.71
CA THR A 153 -2.65 -14.09 -5.08
C THR A 153 -3.35 -15.45 -5.01
N LEU A 154 -4.66 -15.48 -4.74
CA LEU A 154 -5.44 -16.72 -4.70
C LEU A 154 -5.61 -17.37 -6.08
N ILE A 155 -5.79 -16.58 -7.14
CA ILE A 155 -5.89 -17.12 -8.50
C ILE A 155 -4.50 -17.60 -8.94
N GLU A 156 -3.47 -16.80 -8.75
CA GLU A 156 -2.08 -17.14 -9.10
C GLU A 156 -1.62 -18.45 -8.43
N ARG A 157 -2.05 -18.70 -7.19
CA ARG A 157 -1.79 -19.97 -6.47
C ARG A 157 -2.25 -21.21 -7.22
N LYS A 158 -3.37 -21.15 -7.94
CA LYS A 158 -3.91 -22.29 -8.68
C LYS A 158 -3.01 -22.72 -9.84
N TYR A 159 -2.22 -21.79 -10.37
CA TYR A 159 -1.37 -21.98 -11.55
C TYR A 159 0.12 -22.06 -11.19
N ALA A 160 0.45 -22.18 -9.90
CA ALA A 160 1.83 -22.23 -9.41
C ALA A 160 2.51 -23.59 -9.66
N LYS A 161 3.48 -23.62 -10.59
CA LYS A 161 4.17 -24.86 -11.02
C LYS A 161 5.50 -25.13 -10.29
N SER A 162 6.39 -24.13 -10.09
CA SER A 162 7.73 -24.34 -9.51
C SER A 162 7.80 -24.18 -7.98
N ILE A 163 8.81 -24.81 -7.33
CA ILE A 163 9.03 -24.71 -5.88
C ILE A 163 9.44 -23.29 -5.46
N ILE A 164 10.33 -22.65 -6.24
CA ILE A 164 10.76 -21.26 -5.98
C ILE A 164 9.57 -20.32 -6.11
N TYR A 165 8.73 -20.54 -7.12
CA TYR A 165 7.49 -19.80 -7.30
C TYR A 165 6.53 -19.94 -6.11
N LYS A 166 6.39 -21.16 -5.57
CA LYS A 166 5.58 -21.40 -4.36
C LYS A 166 6.12 -20.67 -3.13
N LYS A 167 7.45 -20.53 -2.96
CA LYS A 167 8.03 -19.76 -1.85
C LYS A 167 7.68 -18.27 -1.96
N ILE A 168 7.82 -17.68 -3.15
CA ILE A 168 7.45 -16.27 -3.41
C ILE A 168 5.95 -16.08 -3.19
N LEU A 169 5.13 -17.02 -3.63
CA LEU A 169 3.69 -16.99 -3.41
C LEU A 169 3.32 -17.08 -1.91
N ASN A 170 4.01 -17.90 -1.13
CA ASN A 170 3.80 -17.98 0.32
C ASN A 170 4.13 -16.64 1.02
N LEU A 171 5.15 -15.92 0.54
CA LEU A 171 5.42 -14.55 1.01
C LEU A 171 4.24 -13.61 0.70
N ARG A 172 3.71 -13.64 -0.54
CA ARG A 172 2.53 -12.85 -0.93
C ARG A 172 1.30 -13.20 -0.10
N LEU A 173 1.08 -14.48 0.19
CA LEU A 173 -0.02 -14.92 1.07
C LEU A 173 0.19 -14.44 2.50
N ALA A 174 1.42 -14.51 3.04
CA ALA A 174 1.73 -14.00 4.36
C ALA A 174 1.41 -12.50 4.47
N THR A 175 1.73 -11.70 3.44
CA THR A 175 1.35 -10.27 3.43
C THR A 175 -0.17 -10.06 3.44
N VAL A 176 -0.94 -10.88 2.72
CA VAL A 176 -2.42 -10.83 2.74
C VAL A 176 -2.96 -11.17 4.13
N PHE A 177 -2.44 -12.25 4.75
CA PHE A 177 -2.84 -12.65 6.09
C PHE A 177 -2.47 -11.61 7.16
N LEU A 178 -1.33 -10.94 7.02
CA LEU A 178 -0.96 -9.84 7.91
C LEU A 178 -1.98 -8.69 7.83
N VAL A 179 -2.36 -8.27 6.62
CA VAL A 179 -3.38 -7.22 6.44
C VAL A 179 -4.72 -7.63 7.06
N ILE A 180 -5.16 -8.88 6.84
CA ILE A 180 -6.36 -9.42 7.49
C ILE A 180 -6.22 -9.40 9.01
N GLY A 181 -5.10 -9.89 9.55
CA GLY A 181 -4.84 -9.95 10.98
C GLY A 181 -4.92 -8.57 11.64
N PHE A 182 -4.22 -7.58 11.08
CA PHE A 182 -4.28 -6.20 11.58
C PHE A 182 -5.68 -5.58 11.42
N GLY A 183 -6.40 -5.88 10.33
CA GLY A 183 -7.78 -5.46 10.13
C GLY A 183 -8.74 -6.03 11.17
N LEU A 184 -8.64 -7.34 11.46
CA LEU A 184 -9.44 -8.02 12.46
C LEU A 184 -9.11 -7.54 13.87
N ILE A 185 -7.83 -7.38 14.23
CA ILE A 185 -7.43 -6.81 15.53
C ILE A 185 -8.05 -5.41 15.70
N LYS A 186 -8.03 -4.58 14.65
CA LYS A 186 -8.63 -3.24 14.69
C LYS A 186 -10.14 -3.30 14.94
N ILE A 187 -10.85 -4.24 14.33
CA ILE A 187 -12.32 -4.36 14.45
C ILE A 187 -12.74 -5.05 15.76
N LEU A 188 -12.09 -6.15 16.14
CA LEU A 188 -12.51 -7.04 17.21
C LEU A 188 -11.96 -6.62 18.59
N ILE A 189 -10.80 -5.97 18.62
CA ILE A 189 -10.13 -5.61 19.88
C ILE A 189 -10.14 -4.09 20.05
N VAL A 190 -9.53 -3.37 19.10
CA VAL A 190 -9.29 -1.92 19.26
C VAL A 190 -10.60 -1.14 19.29
N LYS A 191 -11.53 -1.40 18.37
CA LYS A 191 -12.80 -0.66 18.29
C LYS A 191 -13.67 -0.87 19.56
N PRO A 192 -13.89 -2.09 20.08
CA PRO A 192 -14.61 -2.28 21.34
C PRO A 192 -13.94 -1.63 22.54
N LEU A 193 -12.62 -1.80 22.72
CA LEU A 193 -11.91 -1.19 23.85
C LEU A 193 -11.97 0.36 23.79
N PHE A 194 -11.97 0.94 22.58
CA PHE A 194 -12.19 2.37 22.40
C PHE A 194 -13.61 2.80 22.77
N LEU A 195 -14.65 2.06 22.33
CA LEU A 195 -16.04 2.35 22.69
C LEU A 195 -16.29 2.23 24.20
N MET A 196 -15.52 1.38 24.89
CA MET A 196 -15.53 1.24 26.34
C MET A 196 -14.67 2.29 27.08
N GLY A 197 -14.01 3.21 26.36
CA GLY A 197 -13.17 4.26 26.93
C GLY A 197 -11.86 3.78 27.56
N ILE A 198 -11.48 2.51 27.34
CA ILE A 198 -10.31 1.88 27.97
C ILE A 198 -9.01 2.33 27.29
N ILE A 199 -9.05 2.57 25.98
CA ILE A 199 -7.88 2.99 25.19
C ILE A 199 -8.19 4.26 24.41
N SER A 200 -7.21 5.16 24.31
CA SER A 200 -7.25 6.26 23.34
C SER A 200 -6.93 5.70 21.93
N PHE A 201 -7.69 6.11 20.91
CA PHE A 201 -7.59 5.59 19.54
C PHE A 201 -6.23 5.92 18.92
N LYS A 202 -5.20 5.10 19.16
CA LYS A 202 -3.89 5.22 18.50
C LYS A 202 -3.34 3.84 18.14
N PHE A 203 -4.10 3.10 17.33
CA PHE A 203 -3.57 1.89 16.67
C PHE A 203 -2.75 2.26 15.43
N LYS A 204 -1.81 3.19 15.60
CA LYS A 204 -0.93 3.76 14.57
C LYS A 204 -0.02 2.68 13.95
N VAL A 205 0.34 1.68 14.74
CA VAL A 205 1.13 0.50 14.34
C VAL A 205 0.51 -0.22 13.13
N ALA A 206 -0.82 -0.33 13.06
CA ALA A 206 -1.46 -1.04 11.96
C ALA A 206 -1.23 -0.39 10.60
N GLU A 207 -1.17 0.94 10.53
CA GLU A 207 -0.94 1.64 9.26
C GLU A 207 0.42 1.26 8.67
N TRP A 208 1.46 1.23 9.52
CA TRP A 208 2.81 0.79 9.13
C TRP A 208 2.82 -0.64 8.60
N TRP A 209 2.22 -1.59 9.33
CA TRP A 209 2.19 -2.99 8.90
C TRP A 209 1.35 -3.21 7.65
N VAL A 210 0.22 -2.54 7.50
CA VAL A 210 -0.64 -2.66 6.31
C VAL A 210 0.09 -2.11 5.09
N VAL A 211 0.69 -0.92 5.19
CA VAL A 211 1.44 -0.30 4.08
C VAL A 211 2.66 -1.15 3.72
N TYR A 212 3.46 -1.58 4.69
CA TYR A 212 4.64 -2.39 4.41
C TYR A 212 4.31 -3.78 3.88
N SER A 213 3.19 -4.38 4.30
CA SER A 213 2.69 -5.62 3.71
C SER A 213 2.37 -5.43 2.23
N PHE A 214 1.75 -4.30 1.87
CA PHE A 214 1.51 -3.95 0.46
C PHE A 214 2.83 -3.74 -0.31
N LEU A 215 3.80 -3.01 0.25
CA LEU A 215 5.10 -2.79 -0.40
C LEU A 215 5.88 -4.10 -0.60
N VAL A 216 5.89 -5.00 0.39
CA VAL A 216 6.53 -6.32 0.27
C VAL A 216 5.83 -7.15 -0.81
N TRP A 217 4.50 -7.11 -0.87
CA TRP A 217 3.73 -7.77 -1.92
C TRP A 217 4.10 -7.23 -3.31
N MET A 218 4.15 -5.90 -3.50
CA MET A 218 4.62 -5.28 -4.75
C MET A 218 6.04 -5.70 -5.10
N TRP A 219 6.96 -5.59 -4.15
CA TRP A 219 8.37 -5.91 -4.33
C TRP A 219 8.60 -7.36 -4.76
N SER A 220 7.79 -8.29 -4.24
CA SER A 220 7.92 -9.72 -4.56
C SER A 220 7.73 -10.07 -6.04
N PHE A 221 7.15 -9.19 -6.86
CA PHE A 221 7.04 -9.37 -8.32
C PHE A 221 8.35 -9.09 -9.07
N SER A 222 9.31 -8.42 -8.43
CA SER A 222 10.65 -8.17 -8.97
C SER A 222 11.60 -9.36 -8.79
N LEU A 223 11.24 -10.31 -7.93
CA LEU A 223 12.03 -11.52 -7.67
C LEU A 223 12.00 -12.45 -8.88
N LYS A 224 13.12 -13.17 -9.12
CA LYS A 224 13.21 -14.17 -10.17
C LYS A 224 12.37 -15.39 -9.79
N GLU A 225 11.48 -15.78 -10.70
CA GLU A 225 10.60 -16.94 -10.60
C GLU A 225 11.17 -18.02 -11.53
N SER A 226 12.23 -18.72 -11.11
CA SER A 226 12.82 -19.85 -11.86
C SER A 226 12.24 -21.19 -11.44
#